data_AF-A0AAD4AED7-F1
#
_entry.id   AF-A0AAD4AED7-F1
#
_cell.length_a   1.000
_cell.length_b   1.000
_cell.length_c   1.000
_cell.angle_alpha   90.00
_cell.angle_beta   90.00
_cell.angle_gamma   90.00
#
_symmetry.space_group_name_H-M   'P 1'
#
loop_
_entity.id
_entity.type
_entity.pdbx_description
1 polymer ?
#
loop_
_entity_poly.entity_id
_entity_poly.type
_entity_poly.pdbx_seq_one_letter_code
_entity_poly.pdbx_strand_id
1 'polypeptide(L)'
;MGCGGGSSDETSTPASTVPDQNSGTTPPPDINPDPTPEPGPTPEPNPPETNLDSVVVPEQFDWSMYKEDEVKIKTVSSTMRPDGELAGLGGKHFMKIVALDGEQKELENPLQRSLTSRTGETRTKLKLPNEWYGIKVEVTVGSQVCSKVFSKEEVTGEIEVPCDIEMPAGDGE
;
A
#
# COMPACT_ATOMS: atom_id res chain seq x y z
N MET A 1 -22.47 47.54 13.67
CA MET A 1 -21.15 48.01 13.23
C MET A 1 -20.61 46.90 12.35
N GLY A 2 -20.73 46.90 11.01
CA GLY A 2 -20.26 47.92 10.06
C GLY A 2 -18.73 47.91 10.07
N CYS A 3 -17.95 47.67 9.02
CA CYS A 3 -18.15 47.65 7.56
C CYS A 3 -17.03 46.75 6.96
N GLY A 4 -17.22 46.07 5.82
CA GLY A 4 -16.81 46.56 4.49
C GLY A 4 -15.74 45.58 3.94
N GLY A 5 -15.79 45.06 2.71
CA GLY A 5 -16.34 45.62 1.47
C GLY A 5 -15.16 45.84 0.53
N GLY A 6 -15.07 45.05 -0.55
CA GLY A 6 -13.98 45.11 -1.52
C GLY A 6 -14.15 44.17 -2.71
N SER A 7 -15.30 44.28 -3.39
CA SER A 7 -15.41 44.12 -4.86
C SER A 7 -14.68 45.33 -5.48
N SER A 8 -14.06 45.32 -6.65
CA SER A 8 -14.45 44.79 -7.96
C SER A 8 -13.21 44.89 -8.86
N ASP A 9 -13.11 44.10 -9.93
CA ASP A 9 -12.49 44.65 -11.14
C ASP A 9 -13.29 44.21 -12.37
N GLU A 10 -13.71 45.22 -13.10
CA GLU A 10 -14.70 45.21 -14.16
C GLU A 10 -14.05 45.02 -15.53
N THR A 11 -14.91 44.54 -16.42
CA THR A 11 -14.87 44.49 -17.88
C THR A 11 -14.36 45.78 -18.54
N SER A 12 -13.62 45.65 -19.65
CA SER A 12 -14.00 46.19 -20.98
C SER A 12 -12.83 46.70 -21.84
N THR A 13 -12.92 46.31 -23.11
CA THR A 13 -12.23 46.76 -24.32
C THR A 13 -11.95 48.26 -24.41
N PRO A 14 -10.96 48.66 -25.23
CA PRO A 14 -11.09 49.86 -26.04
C PRO A 14 -11.19 49.50 -27.53
N ALA A 15 -12.24 50.01 -28.17
CA ALA A 15 -12.30 50.21 -29.61
C ALA A 15 -11.30 51.31 -30.00
N SER A 16 -10.67 51.17 -31.16
CA SER A 16 -9.92 52.24 -31.80
C SER A 16 -10.45 52.43 -33.22
N THR A 17 -11.00 53.61 -33.48
CA THR A 17 -11.54 54.08 -34.75
C THR A 17 -10.62 55.20 -35.25
N VAL A 18 -10.17 55.13 -36.51
CA VAL A 18 -9.69 56.28 -37.31
C VAL A 18 -10.13 56.08 -38.78
N PRO A 19 -10.52 57.13 -39.54
CA PRO A 19 -11.50 57.04 -40.64
C PRO A 19 -10.95 57.24 -42.07
N ASP A 20 -11.88 57.03 -43.02
CA ASP A 20 -12.00 57.53 -44.41
C ASP A 20 -10.97 57.15 -45.48
N GLN A 21 -11.43 56.50 -46.55
CA GLN A 21 -11.55 57.16 -47.87
C GLN A 21 -12.34 56.33 -48.90
N ASN A 22 -13.27 57.03 -49.55
CA ASN A 22 -14.17 56.64 -50.62
C ASN A 22 -13.42 56.35 -51.93
N SER A 23 -13.71 55.24 -52.63
CA SER A 23 -13.68 55.13 -54.10
C SER A 23 -14.27 53.79 -54.53
N GLY A 24 -15.39 53.86 -55.25
CA GLY A 24 -16.25 52.72 -55.52
C GLY A 24 -15.75 51.73 -56.56
N THR A 25 -16.42 50.60 -56.62
CA THR A 25 -16.71 49.79 -57.82
C THR A 25 -17.79 48.78 -57.41
N THR A 26 -18.88 48.68 -58.17
CA THR A 26 -19.99 47.74 -57.95
C THR A 26 -19.51 46.28 -58.06
N PRO A 27 -19.79 45.38 -57.10
CA PRO A 27 -19.56 43.96 -57.32
C PRO A 27 -20.67 43.34 -58.21
N PRO A 28 -20.36 42.38 -59.08
CA PRO A 28 -21.34 41.68 -59.93
C PRO A 28 -22.26 40.77 -59.10
N PRO A 29 -23.36 40.24 -59.67
CA PRO A 29 -24.28 39.37 -58.93
C PRO A 29 -23.58 38.09 -58.46
N ASP A 30 -23.68 37.80 -57.16
CA ASP A 30 -23.20 36.57 -56.53
C ASP A 30 -23.88 35.36 -57.19
N ILE A 31 -23.10 34.65 -58.01
CA ILE A 31 -23.41 33.31 -58.47
C ILE A 31 -23.17 32.42 -57.27
N ASN A 32 -24.24 31.94 -56.61
CA ASN A 32 -24.15 30.93 -55.55
C ASN A 32 -23.31 29.74 -56.04
N PRO A 33 -22.12 29.45 -55.46
CA PRO A 33 -21.46 28.20 -55.73
C PRO A 33 -22.14 27.10 -54.92
N ASP A 34 -22.57 26.05 -55.62
CA ASP A 34 -23.02 24.77 -55.08
C ASP A 34 -22.05 24.28 -53.97
N PRO A 35 -22.51 23.80 -52.79
CA PRO A 35 -21.61 23.34 -51.75
C PRO A 35 -20.79 22.14 -52.24
N THR A 36 -19.47 22.27 -52.17
CA THR A 36 -18.52 21.18 -52.41
C THR A 36 -18.81 20.05 -51.42
N PRO A 37 -18.93 18.77 -51.85
CA PRO A 37 -19.18 17.68 -50.92
C PRO A 37 -17.99 17.50 -49.97
N GLU A 38 -18.25 17.51 -48.66
CA GLU A 38 -17.25 17.26 -47.64
C GLU A 38 -16.65 15.84 -47.79
N PRO A 39 -15.33 15.65 -47.63
CA PRO A 39 -14.75 14.32 -47.60
C PRO A 39 -15.25 13.58 -46.36
N GLY A 40 -15.79 12.37 -46.53
CA GLY A 40 -16.17 11.51 -45.42
C GLY A 40 -14.97 11.18 -44.51
N PRO A 41 -15.22 10.81 -43.24
CA PRO A 41 -14.14 10.52 -42.29
C PRO A 41 -13.25 9.39 -42.83
N THR A 42 -11.95 9.63 -42.83
CA THR A 42 -10.94 8.60 -43.15
C THR A 42 -10.97 7.57 -42.01
N PRO A 43 -11.06 6.25 -42.30
CA PRO A 43 -11.03 5.25 -41.25
C PRO A 43 -9.67 5.30 -40.53
N GLU A 44 -9.67 5.48 -39.22
CA GLU A 44 -8.47 5.27 -38.40
C GLU A 44 -8.03 3.80 -38.49
N PRO A 45 -6.72 3.51 -38.59
CA PRO A 45 -6.24 2.14 -38.54
C PRO A 45 -6.55 1.57 -37.16
N ASN A 46 -7.27 0.45 -37.10
CA ASN A 46 -7.40 -0.30 -35.85
C ASN A 46 -6.00 -0.69 -35.35
N PRO A 47 -5.69 -0.47 -34.07
CA PRO A 47 -4.43 -0.95 -33.50
C PRO A 47 -4.37 -2.48 -33.65
N PRO A 48 -3.19 -3.05 -33.95
CA PRO A 48 -3.06 -4.50 -34.10
C PRO A 48 -3.52 -5.20 -32.82
N GLU A 49 -4.47 -6.12 -32.96
CA GLU A 49 -4.89 -7.00 -31.87
C GLU A 49 -3.67 -7.83 -31.44
N THR A 50 -3.10 -7.49 -30.30
CA THR A 50 -2.02 -8.25 -29.68
C THR A 50 -2.63 -9.55 -29.15
N ASN A 51 -2.61 -10.59 -29.98
CA ASN A 51 -3.02 -11.93 -29.57
C ASN A 51 -2.04 -12.45 -28.50
N LEU A 52 -2.52 -12.54 -27.26
CA LEU A 52 -1.77 -13.10 -26.12
C LEU A 52 -1.79 -14.64 -26.12
N ASP A 53 -2.32 -15.28 -27.16
CA ASP A 53 -2.43 -16.74 -27.30
C ASP A 53 -1.08 -17.47 -27.34
N SER A 54 0.03 -16.74 -27.47
CA SER A 54 1.40 -17.30 -27.44
C SER A 54 2.12 -17.09 -26.11
N VAL A 55 1.43 -16.68 -25.03
CA VAL A 55 2.03 -16.62 -23.69
C VAL A 55 2.09 -18.03 -23.10
N VAL A 56 3.25 -18.69 -23.27
CA VAL A 56 3.54 -19.98 -22.62
C VAL A 56 3.88 -19.72 -21.16
N VAL A 57 2.92 -19.97 -20.28
CA VAL A 57 3.16 -19.98 -18.83
C VAL A 57 3.83 -21.30 -18.48
N PRO A 58 5.04 -21.30 -17.89
CA PRO A 58 5.68 -22.53 -17.43
C PRO A 58 4.77 -23.25 -16.43
N GLU A 59 4.68 -24.58 -16.49
CA GLU A 59 3.86 -25.38 -15.56
C GLU A 59 4.26 -25.20 -14.08
N GLN A 60 5.47 -24.69 -13.83
CA GLN A 60 6.03 -24.43 -12.50
C GLN A 60 5.91 -22.96 -12.07
N PHE A 61 5.27 -22.11 -12.89
CA PHE A 61 5.08 -20.70 -12.55
C PHE A 61 3.97 -20.55 -11.53
N ASP A 62 4.35 -20.22 -10.29
CA ASP A 62 3.39 -19.93 -9.24
C ASP A 62 2.88 -18.49 -9.37
N TRP A 63 1.59 -18.36 -9.69
CA TRP A 63 0.88 -17.08 -9.73
C TRP A 63 0.62 -16.51 -8.34
N SER A 64 0.88 -17.27 -7.28
CA SER A 64 0.74 -16.77 -5.92
C SER A 64 1.72 -15.61 -5.71
N MET A 65 1.18 -14.44 -5.40
CA MET A 65 1.98 -13.29 -4.99
C MET A 65 2.51 -13.44 -3.55
N TYR A 66 2.22 -14.59 -2.92
CA TYR A 66 2.53 -14.86 -1.53
C TYR A 66 2.84 -16.33 -1.31
N LYS A 67 3.82 -16.60 -0.43
CA LYS A 67 4.08 -17.93 0.11
C LYS A 67 3.38 -18.08 1.47
N GLU A 68 2.76 -19.23 1.70
CA GLU A 68 2.23 -19.58 3.02
C GLU A 68 3.25 -20.43 3.79
N ASP A 69 3.70 -19.92 4.93
CA ASP A 69 4.52 -20.67 5.87
C ASP A 69 3.85 -20.72 7.26
N GLU A 70 3.83 -21.90 7.88
CA GLU A 70 3.31 -22.07 9.24
C GLU A 70 4.43 -21.82 10.25
N VAL A 71 4.18 -20.92 11.20
CA VAL A 71 5.14 -20.53 12.24
C VAL A 71 4.48 -20.65 13.61
N LYS A 72 5.18 -21.31 14.53
CA LYS A 72 4.88 -21.30 15.95
C LYS A 72 5.65 -20.16 16.60
N ILE A 73 4.94 -19.29 17.30
CA ILE A 73 5.52 -18.14 17.99
C ILE A 73 5.28 -18.34 19.48
N LYS A 74 6.35 -18.24 20.26
CA LYS A 74 6.33 -18.40 21.71
C LYS A 74 6.80 -17.11 22.36
N THR A 75 5.99 -16.61 23.27
CA THR A 75 6.36 -15.44 24.09
C THR A 75 7.18 -15.94 25.27
N VAL A 76 8.38 -15.40 25.46
CA VAL A 76 9.31 -15.82 26.52
C VAL A 76 9.83 -14.62 27.30
N SER A 77 10.31 -14.85 28.51
CA SER A 77 10.96 -13.82 29.31
C SER A 77 12.34 -13.54 28.72
N SER A 78 12.77 -12.28 28.81
CA SER A 78 14.17 -11.85 28.59
C SER A 78 15.15 -12.55 29.56
N THR A 79 14.67 -13.01 30.71
CA THR A 79 15.51 -13.58 31.77
C THR A 79 15.78 -15.05 31.51
N MET A 80 17.07 -15.40 31.46
CA MET A 80 17.53 -16.76 31.27
C MET A 80 17.40 -17.55 32.58
N ARG A 81 16.82 -18.74 32.49
CA ARG A 81 16.75 -19.69 33.60
C ARG A 81 18.12 -20.34 33.85
N PRO A 82 18.31 -20.99 35.02
CA PRO A 82 19.55 -21.70 35.33
C PRO A 82 19.89 -22.84 34.37
N ASP A 83 18.90 -23.36 33.65
CA ASP A 83 19.05 -24.39 32.60
C ASP A 83 19.53 -23.83 31.26
N GLY A 84 19.64 -22.50 31.12
CA GLY A 84 20.04 -21.81 29.89
C GLY A 84 18.88 -21.51 28.93
N GLU A 85 17.63 -21.85 29.27
CA GLU A 85 16.46 -21.57 28.44
C GLU A 85 15.73 -20.29 28.89
N LEU A 86 15.03 -19.64 27.95
CA LEU A 86 14.15 -18.53 28.28
C LEU A 86 12.83 -19.04 28.86
N ALA A 87 12.37 -18.40 29.94
CA ALA A 87 11.13 -18.80 30.59
C ALA A 87 9.91 -18.47 29.73
N GLY A 88 9.09 -19.46 29.36
CA GLY A 88 7.82 -19.20 28.65
C GLY A 88 6.88 -18.30 29.44
N LEU A 89 6.36 -17.25 28.81
CA LEU A 89 5.40 -16.33 29.42
C LEU A 89 3.97 -16.77 29.14
N GLY A 90 3.39 -17.48 30.11
CA GLY A 90 1.98 -17.87 30.07
C GLY A 90 1.03 -16.68 29.97
N GLY A 91 -0.20 -16.95 29.54
CA GLY A 91 -1.25 -15.94 29.37
C GLY A 91 -1.58 -15.62 27.92
N LYS A 92 -2.78 -15.06 27.73
CA LYS A 92 -3.25 -14.59 26.43
C LYS A 92 -2.72 -13.18 26.20
N HIS A 93 -1.82 -13.04 25.24
CA HIS A 93 -1.15 -11.81 24.86
C HIS A 93 -1.58 -11.43 23.45
N PHE A 94 -1.71 -10.14 23.18
CA PHE A 94 -2.00 -9.67 21.83
C PHE A 94 -0.74 -9.66 20.99
N MET A 95 -0.78 -10.25 19.80
CA MET A 95 0.34 -10.32 18.88
C MET A 95 -0.01 -9.69 17.55
N LYS A 96 0.92 -8.91 17.01
CA LYS A 96 0.90 -8.30 15.69
C LYS A 96 2.18 -8.68 14.95
N ILE A 97 2.05 -9.15 13.71
CA ILE A 97 3.17 -9.52 12.85
C ILE A 97 3.15 -8.61 11.64
N VAL A 98 4.30 -8.03 11.31
CA VAL A 98 4.48 -7.12 10.17
C VAL A 98 5.64 -7.64 9.33
N ALA A 99 5.51 -7.60 8.00
CA ALA A 99 6.62 -7.91 7.11
C ALA A 99 7.54 -6.70 6.93
N LEU A 100 8.82 -6.96 6.72
CA LEU A 100 9.85 -5.96 6.46
C LEU A 100 10.34 -6.04 5.02
N ASP A 101 10.58 -4.88 4.42
CA ASP A 101 11.21 -4.73 3.10
C ASP A 101 12.75 -4.78 3.19
N GLY A 102 13.43 -4.59 2.04
CA GLY A 102 14.89 -4.62 1.94
C GLY A 102 15.62 -3.51 2.69
N GLU A 103 14.90 -2.48 3.09
CA GLU A 103 15.39 -1.37 3.90
C GLU A 103 15.01 -1.54 5.39
N GLN A 104 14.49 -2.71 5.76
CA GLN A 104 13.93 -3.02 7.09
C GLN A 104 12.77 -2.12 7.51
N LYS A 105 12.05 -1.53 6.54
CA LYS A 105 10.84 -0.75 6.82
C LYS A 105 9.64 -1.68 6.93
N GLU A 106 8.77 -1.36 7.90
CA GLU A 106 7.49 -2.04 8.08
C GLU A 106 6.59 -1.79 6.87
N LEU A 107 6.12 -2.88 6.24
CA LEU A 107 5.06 -2.79 5.25
C LEU A 107 3.76 -2.34 5.94
N GLU A 108 2.98 -1.50 5.26
CA GLU A 108 1.80 -0.82 5.86
C GLU A 108 0.78 -1.79 6.47
N ASN A 109 0.65 -2.99 5.89
CA ASN A 109 -0.34 -3.97 6.32
C ASN A 109 0.31 -5.07 7.19
N PRO A 110 -0.18 -5.28 8.42
CA PRO A 110 0.29 -6.39 9.23
C PRO A 110 -0.13 -7.71 8.58
N LEU A 111 0.79 -8.67 8.55
CA LEU A 111 0.55 -10.01 8.05
C LEU A 111 -0.53 -10.72 8.86
N GLN A 112 -0.53 -10.51 10.18
CA GLN A 112 -1.42 -11.18 11.10
C GLN A 112 -1.60 -10.38 12.38
N ARG A 113 -2.80 -10.49 12.96
CA ARG A 113 -3.10 -10.12 14.34
C ARG A 113 -3.75 -11.31 15.04
N SER A 114 -3.31 -11.67 16.22
CA SER A 114 -3.88 -12.80 16.96
C SER A 114 -3.66 -12.68 18.47
N LEU A 115 -4.29 -13.60 19.21
CA LEU A 115 -4.06 -13.77 20.64
C LEU A 115 -3.27 -15.06 20.86
N THR A 116 -2.32 -15.03 21.78
CA THR A 116 -1.65 -16.26 22.24
C THR A 116 -2.59 -17.12 23.08
N SER A 117 -2.25 -18.40 23.18
CA SER A 117 -2.89 -19.39 24.05
C SER A 117 -2.59 -19.10 25.52
N ARG A 118 -3.15 -19.89 26.45
CA ARG A 118 -2.82 -19.79 27.88
C ARG A 118 -1.34 -20.08 28.18
N THR A 119 -0.61 -20.74 27.30
CA THR A 119 0.83 -21.02 27.45
C THR A 119 1.71 -19.94 26.83
N GLY A 120 1.15 -18.85 26.30
CA GLY A 120 1.93 -17.80 25.65
C GLY A 120 2.34 -18.12 24.20
N GLU A 121 1.73 -19.16 23.63
CA GLU A 121 2.06 -19.67 22.30
C GLU A 121 0.97 -19.37 21.28
N THR A 122 1.34 -19.25 20.01
CA THR A 122 0.40 -19.13 18.90
C THR A 122 0.97 -19.79 17.66
N ARG A 123 0.11 -20.43 16.88
CA ARG A 123 0.47 -21.05 15.61
C ARG A 123 -0.33 -20.35 14.53
N THR A 124 0.35 -19.87 13.50
CA THR A 124 -0.30 -19.12 12.44
C THR A 124 0.35 -19.40 11.10
N LYS A 125 -0.45 -19.37 10.04
CA LYS A 125 0.00 -19.43 8.66
C LYS A 125 0.19 -18.00 8.17
N LEU A 126 1.44 -17.62 7.93
CA LEU A 126 1.78 -16.30 7.43
C LEU A 126 1.73 -16.31 5.90
N LYS A 127 0.97 -15.38 5.33
CA LYS A 127 0.99 -15.09 3.90
C LYS A 127 2.07 -14.06 3.62
N LEU A 128 3.28 -14.54 3.37
CA LEU A 128 4.46 -13.70 3.15
C LEU A 128 4.50 -13.27 1.69
N PRO A 129 4.61 -11.96 1.38
CA PRO A 129 4.80 -11.50 0.00
C PRO A 129 6.03 -12.15 -0.65
N ASN A 130 6.10 -12.20 -1.98
CA ASN A 130 7.27 -12.80 -2.66
C ASN A 130 8.57 -12.04 -2.37
N GLU A 131 8.50 -10.71 -2.28
CA GLU A 131 9.62 -9.84 -1.91
C GLU A 131 9.50 -9.39 -0.46
N TRP A 132 10.21 -10.09 0.43
CA TRP A 132 10.29 -9.77 1.85
C TRP A 132 11.67 -10.18 2.40
N TYR A 133 12.11 -9.48 3.44
CA TYR A 133 13.44 -9.66 4.02
C TYR A 133 13.41 -10.18 5.46
N GLY A 134 12.35 -9.87 6.19
CA GLY A 134 12.14 -10.34 7.56
C GLY A 134 10.73 -10.06 8.04
N ILE A 135 10.47 -10.43 9.29
CA ILE A 135 9.25 -10.03 9.99
C ILE A 135 9.60 -9.34 11.30
N LYS A 136 8.76 -8.39 11.68
CA LYS A 136 8.72 -7.86 13.04
C LYS A 136 7.52 -8.45 13.76
N VAL A 137 7.76 -9.09 14.89
CA VAL A 137 6.73 -9.60 15.77
C VAL A 137 6.63 -8.69 16.98
N GLU A 138 5.46 -8.12 17.21
CA GLU A 138 5.11 -7.29 18.36
C GLU A 138 4.14 -8.06 19.24
N VAL A 139 4.46 -8.22 20.53
CA VAL A 139 3.63 -8.90 21.52
C VAL A 139 3.36 -7.96 22.67
N THR A 140 2.08 -7.76 23.00
CA THR A 140 1.63 -6.96 24.14
C THR A 140 1.32 -7.88 25.31
N VAL A 141 2.16 -7.82 26.35
CA VAL A 141 2.04 -8.57 27.60
C VAL A 141 1.63 -7.59 28.69
N GLY A 142 0.35 -7.64 29.10
CA GLY A 142 -0.22 -6.66 30.03
C GLY A 142 -0.17 -5.25 29.43
N SER A 143 0.59 -4.34 30.06
CA SER A 143 0.81 -2.96 29.59
C SER A 143 2.11 -2.77 28.81
N GLN A 144 2.91 -3.83 28.63
CA GLN A 144 4.22 -3.74 27.97
C GLN A 144 4.15 -4.30 26.55
N VAL A 145 4.84 -3.63 25.62
CA VAL A 145 4.97 -4.06 24.22
C VAL A 145 6.40 -4.52 24.00
N CYS A 146 6.56 -5.80 23.70
CA CYS A 146 7.83 -6.40 23.31
C CYS A 146 7.85 -6.52 21.80
N SER A 147 9.01 -6.33 21.18
CA SER A 147 9.16 -6.53 19.75
C SER A 147 10.48 -7.19 19.42
N LYS A 148 10.47 -8.10 18.46
CA LYS A 148 11.68 -8.70 17.90
C LYS A 148 11.56 -8.79 16.38
N VAL A 149 12.66 -8.50 15.71
CA VAL A 149 12.82 -8.68 14.26
C VAL A 149 13.48 -10.03 14.02
N PHE A 150 12.97 -10.75 13.03
CA PHE A 150 13.49 -12.02 12.57
C PHE A 150 13.83 -11.92 11.09
N SER A 151 15.00 -12.40 10.69
CA SER A 151 15.37 -12.52 9.28
C SER A 151 14.57 -13.62 8.59
N LYS A 152 14.54 -13.63 7.27
CA LYS A 152 13.85 -14.65 6.48
C LYS A 152 14.22 -16.08 6.85
N GLU A 153 15.48 -16.32 7.20
CA GLU A 153 16.01 -17.63 7.59
C GLU A 153 15.55 -18.05 8.99
N GLU A 154 15.34 -17.09 9.89
CA GLU A 154 14.88 -17.33 11.27
C GLU A 154 13.39 -17.63 11.36
N VAL A 155 12.59 -17.23 10.35
CA VAL A 155 11.14 -17.49 10.30
C VAL A 155 10.88 -18.93 9.84
N THR A 156 11.33 -19.91 10.62
CA THR A 156 11.12 -21.34 10.33
C THR A 156 10.72 -22.11 11.58
N GLY A 157 9.59 -22.82 11.52
CA GLY A 157 9.15 -23.74 12.57
C GLY A 157 8.70 -23.06 13.86
N GLU A 158 9.63 -22.70 14.74
CA GLU A 158 9.39 -22.08 16.04
C GLU A 158 10.29 -20.87 16.27
N ILE A 159 9.70 -19.73 16.64
CA ILE A 159 10.43 -18.51 16.99
C ILE A 159 10.03 -18.00 18.37
N GLU A 160 11.01 -17.48 19.10
CA GLU A 160 10.82 -16.96 20.46
C GLU A 160 10.93 -15.44 20.50
N VAL A 161 9.90 -14.80 21.05
CA VAL A 161 9.82 -13.34 21.26
C VAL A 161 10.13 -13.05 22.72
N PRO A 162 11.33 -12.55 23.05
CA PRO A 162 11.69 -12.19 24.41
C PRO A 162 10.97 -10.91 24.84
N CYS A 163 10.47 -10.94 26.06
CA CYS A 163 9.75 -9.88 26.72
C CYS A 163 10.38 -9.62 28.08
N ASP A 164 10.81 -8.38 28.31
CA ASP A 164 11.29 -7.97 29.62
C ASP A 164 10.09 -7.59 30.49
N ILE A 165 9.61 -8.58 31.26
CA ILE A 165 8.55 -8.34 32.24
C ILE A 165 9.10 -8.53 33.64
N GLU A 166 8.87 -7.55 34.49
CA GLU A 166 8.93 -7.77 35.92
C GLU A 166 7.75 -8.66 36.28
N MET A 167 8.01 -9.93 36.52
CA MET A 167 6.99 -10.80 37.12
C MET A 167 6.73 -10.23 38.52
N PRO A 168 5.51 -9.76 38.84
CA PRO A 168 5.20 -9.50 40.23
C PRO A 168 5.46 -10.81 40.97
N ALA A 169 6.27 -10.75 42.03
CA ALA A 169 6.53 -11.92 42.87
C ALA A 169 5.17 -12.51 43.24
N GLY A 170 4.83 -13.66 42.63
CA GLY A 170 3.61 -14.36 42.96
C GLY A 170 3.79 -14.90 44.36
N ASP A 171 3.08 -14.31 45.31
CA ASP A 171 2.85 -14.92 46.61
C ASP A 171 2.29 -16.31 46.35
N GLY A 172 3.11 -17.33 46.62
CA GLY A 172 2.67 -18.70 46.58
C GLY A 172 1.66 -18.92 47.69
N GLU A 173 0.42 -19.22 47.31
CA GLU A 173 -0.56 -19.90 48.15
C GLU A 173 -0.90 -21.26 47.53
#